data_AF-A0A355FL74-F1
#
_entry.id   AF-A0A355FL74-F1
#
_cell.length_a   1.000
_cell.length_b   1.000
_cell.length_c   1.000
_cell.angle_alpha   90.00
_cell.angle_beta   90.00
_cell.angle_gamma   90.00
#
_symmetry.space_group_name_H-M   'P 1'
#
loop_
_entity.id
_entity.type
_entity.pdbx_description
1 polymer ?
#
loop_
_entity_poly.entity_id
_entity_poly.type
_entity_poly.pdbx_seq_one_letter_code
_entity_poly.pdbx_strand_id
1 'polypeptide(L)'
;MKKMIFLTTLLFSTILFAQNGAPVKMGAENTSLYFPLLQGKRVAVMSNQTGMVGNEHLVDMLLKNDIRIAGIFSPEHGFRGTADAGEHVSSSIDEKTGIPIWSLYGSDSGKPSADKMKQFDVLVFDLQDVGLRFYTYYASMARLMDACAEHGKKMIVLDRPNP
;
A
#
# COMPACT_ATOMS: atom_id res chain seq x y z
N MET A 1 15.78 35.73 -54.26
CA MET A 1 15.29 34.47 -53.64
C MET A 1 16.44 33.86 -52.82
N LYS A 2 16.53 34.11 -51.49
CA LYS A 2 17.42 33.44 -50.49
C LYS A 2 17.49 34.23 -49.15
N LYS A 3 16.36 34.74 -48.64
CA LYS A 3 16.32 35.46 -47.34
C LYS A 3 15.10 35.13 -46.48
N MET A 4 14.54 33.93 -46.61
CA MET A 4 13.28 33.59 -45.92
C MET A 4 13.24 32.21 -45.27
N ILE A 5 14.41 31.67 -44.90
CA ILE A 5 14.51 30.39 -44.19
C ILE A 5 15.53 30.55 -43.06
N PHE A 6 15.24 31.42 -42.09
CA PHE A 6 15.99 31.47 -40.83
C PHE A 6 15.15 32.07 -39.69
N LEU A 7 13.83 31.92 -39.75
CA LEU A 7 12.91 32.44 -38.73
C LEU A 7 11.83 31.43 -38.29
N THR A 8 12.06 30.15 -38.52
CA THR A 8 11.16 29.06 -38.07
C THR A 8 11.77 28.14 -37.02
N THR A 9 13.01 28.40 -36.57
CA THR A 9 13.71 27.55 -35.59
C THR A 9 13.81 28.17 -34.19
N LEU A 10 13.20 29.34 -33.96
CA LEU A 10 13.31 30.07 -32.68
C LEU A 10 11.96 30.25 -31.95
N LEU A 11 10.98 29.38 -32.21
CA LEU A 11 9.66 29.43 -31.58
C LEU A 11 9.16 28.06 -31.10
N PHE A 12 10.08 27.11 -30.89
CA PHE A 12 9.76 25.77 -30.38
C PHE A 12 10.61 25.34 -29.17
N SER A 13 11.33 26.27 -28.53
CA SER A 13 12.17 25.96 -27.36
C SER A 13 11.59 26.40 -26.02
N THR A 14 10.39 27.02 -25.97
CA THR A 14 9.84 27.62 -24.75
C THR A 14 8.67 26.86 -24.10
N ILE A 15 8.35 25.65 -24.54
CA ILE A 15 7.31 24.83 -23.89
C ILE A 15 7.86 23.44 -23.57
N LEU A 16 8.84 23.38 -22.69
CA LEU A 16 9.21 22.16 -21.95
C LEU A 16 9.86 22.56 -20.62
N PHE A 17 9.26 23.50 -19.90
CA PHE A 17 9.32 23.42 -18.45
C PHE A 17 8.37 22.28 -18.05
N ALA A 18 8.85 21.04 -18.21
CA ALA A 18 8.36 19.99 -17.33
C ALA A 18 8.58 20.54 -15.92
N GLN A 19 7.50 20.77 -15.17
CA GLN A 19 7.62 21.02 -13.75
C GLN A 19 8.28 19.75 -13.18
N ASN A 20 9.61 19.77 -13.05
CA ASN A 20 10.33 18.88 -12.14
C ASN A 20 9.99 19.35 -10.72
N GLY A 21 8.70 19.22 -10.35
CA GLY A 21 8.28 19.31 -8.97
C GLY A 21 9.04 18.25 -8.19
N ALA A 22 9.34 18.55 -6.92
CA ALA A 22 9.87 17.53 -6.03
C ALA A 22 8.95 16.29 -6.11
N PRO A 23 9.50 15.07 -6.19
CA PRO A 23 8.70 13.86 -6.24
C PRO A 23 7.73 13.84 -5.05
N VAL A 24 6.49 13.42 -5.30
CA VAL A 24 5.47 13.32 -4.26
C VAL A 24 5.96 12.34 -3.20
N LYS A 25 6.04 12.80 -1.96
CA LYS A 25 6.39 11.96 -0.83
C LYS A 25 5.16 11.16 -0.38
N MET A 26 5.19 9.86 -0.56
CA MET A 26 4.10 8.94 -0.21
C MET A 26 3.92 8.86 1.31
N GLY A 27 2.74 8.41 1.77
CA GLY A 27 2.45 8.25 3.19
C GLY A 27 3.49 7.39 3.91
N ALA A 28 3.92 6.30 3.29
CA ALA A 28 4.89 5.36 3.85
C ALA A 28 6.32 5.94 4.01
N GLU A 29 6.64 7.06 3.34
CA GLU A 29 7.92 7.75 3.51
C GLU A 29 7.91 8.75 4.70
N ASN A 30 6.75 9.02 5.29
CA ASN A 30 6.58 9.98 6.38
C ASN A 30 6.67 9.33 7.77
N THR A 31 7.71 8.52 7.98
CA THR A 31 7.91 7.68 9.18
C THR A 31 7.72 8.43 10.51
N SER A 32 8.22 9.67 10.62
CA SER A 32 8.07 10.51 11.82
C SER A 32 6.62 10.75 12.26
N LEU A 33 5.64 10.68 11.34
CA LEU A 33 4.23 10.90 11.66
C LEU A 33 3.53 9.65 12.21
N TYR A 34 3.97 8.46 11.82
CA TYR A 34 3.25 7.22 12.12
C TYR A 34 4.04 6.19 12.94
N PHE A 35 5.38 6.19 12.91
CA PHE A 35 6.18 5.30 13.78
C PHE A 35 5.83 5.45 15.27
N PRO A 36 5.68 6.67 15.82
CA PRO A 36 5.26 6.83 17.22
C PRO A 36 3.88 6.22 17.51
N LEU A 37 3.00 6.16 16.51
CA LEU A 37 1.67 5.57 16.62
C LEU A 37 1.70 4.03 16.61
N LEU A 38 2.78 3.42 16.11
CA LEU A 38 2.96 1.97 16.00
C LEU A 38 3.80 1.37 17.13
N GLN A 39 4.64 2.17 17.78
CA GLN A 39 5.54 1.69 18.83
C GLN A 39 4.79 1.00 19.99
N GLY A 40 5.31 -0.15 20.42
CA GLY A 40 4.71 -1.01 21.44
C GLY A 40 3.38 -1.67 21.07
N LYS A 41 2.88 -1.52 19.83
CA LYS A 41 1.63 -2.13 19.37
C LYS A 41 1.89 -3.36 18.52
N ARG A 42 0.92 -4.28 18.50
CA ARG A 42 0.85 -5.35 17.50
C ARG A 42 0.24 -4.78 16.22
N VAL A 43 1.02 -4.71 15.16
CA VAL A 43 0.62 -4.09 13.89
C VAL A 43 0.16 -5.15 12.91
N ALA A 44 -1.02 -4.99 12.33
CA ALA A 44 -1.39 -5.68 11.09
C ALA A 44 -1.13 -4.76 9.90
N VAL A 45 -0.72 -5.32 8.76
CA VAL A 45 -0.46 -4.55 7.53
C VAL A 45 -1.29 -5.11 6.39
N MET A 46 -2.13 -4.30 5.75
CA MET A 46 -2.77 -4.61 4.46
C MET A 46 -1.90 -4.05 3.34
N SER A 47 -1.28 -4.93 2.55
CA SER A 47 -0.37 -4.54 1.47
C SER A 47 -0.20 -5.65 0.43
N ASN A 48 0.55 -5.35 -0.63
CA ASN A 48 0.96 -6.27 -1.70
C ASN A 48 2.29 -5.78 -2.29
N GLN A 49 2.68 -6.29 -3.47
CA GLN A 49 3.94 -5.92 -4.13
C GLN A 49 4.12 -4.42 -4.42
N THR A 50 3.04 -3.63 -4.36
CA THR A 50 3.08 -2.16 -4.54
C THR A 50 3.49 -1.40 -3.28
N GLY A 51 3.47 -2.05 -2.11
CA GLY A 51 3.79 -1.51 -0.79
C GLY A 51 5.28 -1.22 -0.57
N MET A 52 5.94 -0.67 -1.58
CA MET A 52 7.37 -0.38 -1.56
C MET A 52 7.64 1.04 -1.04
N VAL A 53 8.74 1.19 -0.32
CA VAL A 53 9.34 2.44 0.14
C VAL A 53 10.77 2.46 -0.37
N GLY A 54 11.03 3.22 -1.44
CA GLY A 54 12.26 3.05 -2.21
C GLY A 54 12.39 1.62 -2.75
N ASN A 55 13.45 0.92 -2.36
CA ASN A 55 13.74 -0.45 -2.82
C ASN A 55 13.38 -1.54 -1.79
N GLU A 56 12.72 -1.17 -0.68
CA GLU A 56 12.32 -2.11 0.37
C GLU A 56 10.80 -2.12 0.54
N HIS A 57 10.23 -3.27 0.86
CA HIS A 57 8.80 -3.38 1.15
C HIS A 57 8.50 -2.81 2.55
N LEU A 58 7.35 -2.16 2.75
CA LEU A 58 6.92 -1.55 4.02
C LEU A 58 7.09 -2.51 5.21
N VAL A 59 6.62 -3.75 5.10
CA VAL A 59 6.80 -4.80 6.12
C VAL A 59 8.27 -5.00 6.52
N ASP A 60 9.19 -5.02 5.55
CA ASP A 60 10.61 -5.21 5.83
C ASP A 60 11.19 -3.99 6.56
N MET A 61 10.79 -2.78 6.12
CA MET A 61 11.18 -1.52 6.73
C MET A 61 10.65 -1.39 8.17
N LEU A 62 9.39 -1.76 8.42
CA LEU A 62 8.80 -1.77 9.76
C LEU A 62 9.54 -2.73 10.70
N LEU A 63 9.84 -3.95 10.25
CA LEU A 63 10.59 -4.93 11.05
C LEU A 63 12.00 -4.43 11.39
N LYS A 64 12.70 -3.86 10.41
CA LYS A 64 14.04 -3.26 10.61
C LYS A 64 14.05 -2.14 11.64
N ASN A 65 12.91 -1.48 11.88
CA ASN A 65 12.74 -0.40 12.85
C ASN A 65 12.02 -0.87 14.13
N ASP A 66 12.14 -2.16 14.48
CA ASP A 66 11.62 -2.78 15.70
C ASP A 66 10.09 -2.65 15.88
N ILE A 67 9.34 -2.45 14.79
CA ILE A 67 7.89 -2.46 14.83
C ILE A 67 7.38 -3.90 14.78
N ARG A 68 6.63 -4.30 15.81
CA ARG A 68 6.07 -5.65 15.92
C ARG A 68 4.89 -5.84 14.96
N ILE A 69 5.12 -6.62 13.90
CA ILE A 69 4.07 -7.02 12.97
C ILE A 69 3.48 -8.37 13.42
N ALA A 70 2.16 -8.40 13.61
CA ALA A 70 1.42 -9.59 14.02
C ALA A 70 0.89 -10.41 12.82
N GLY A 71 0.65 -9.76 11.69
CA GLY A 71 0.20 -10.43 10.48
C GLY A 71 0.01 -9.46 9.32
N ILE A 72 -0.06 -10.04 8.12
CA ILE A 72 -0.19 -9.30 6.86
C ILE A 72 -1.51 -9.70 6.22
N PHE A 73 -2.38 -8.75 5.94
CA PHE A 73 -3.51 -8.97 5.05
C PHE A 73 -3.04 -8.77 3.60
N SER A 74 -3.36 -9.72 2.74
CA SER A 74 -3.08 -9.64 1.31
C SER A 74 -4.38 -9.62 0.50
N PRO A 75 -4.46 -8.80 -0.57
CA PRO A 75 -5.52 -8.92 -1.57
C PRO A 75 -5.34 -10.19 -2.43
N GLU A 76 -6.26 -10.40 -3.38
CA GLU A 76 -6.40 -11.61 -4.21
C GLU A 76 -5.12 -12.01 -4.99
N HIS A 77 -4.24 -11.06 -5.28
CA HIS A 77 -3.03 -11.29 -6.10
C HIS A 77 -1.76 -11.59 -5.28
N GLY A 78 -1.92 -11.88 -3.99
CA GLY A 78 -0.80 -12.23 -3.11
C GLY A 78 0.03 -11.03 -2.66
N PHE A 79 0.97 -11.30 -1.75
CA PHE A 79 1.68 -10.27 -1.01
C PHE A 79 2.98 -9.81 -1.69
N ARG A 80 3.78 -10.75 -2.21
CA ARG A 80 5.08 -10.45 -2.85
C ARG A 80 5.03 -10.45 -4.38
N GLY A 81 3.84 -10.55 -4.98
CA GLY A 81 3.68 -10.55 -6.44
C GLY A 81 4.18 -11.83 -7.14
N THR A 82 4.37 -12.92 -6.38
CA THR A 82 4.80 -14.23 -6.89
C THR A 82 3.62 -15.18 -7.18
N ALA A 83 2.38 -14.74 -6.91
CA ALA A 83 1.17 -15.50 -7.17
C ALA A 83 0.55 -15.09 -8.51
N ASP A 84 0.04 -16.06 -9.28
CA ASP A 84 -0.60 -15.80 -10.57
C ASP A 84 -1.95 -15.08 -10.41
N ALA A 85 -2.33 -14.32 -11.45
CA ALA A 85 -3.60 -13.60 -11.46
C ALA A 85 -4.80 -14.56 -11.41
N GLY A 86 -5.58 -14.47 -10.33
CA GLY A 86 -6.82 -15.24 -10.16
C GLY A 86 -6.69 -16.51 -9.30
N GLU A 87 -5.51 -16.83 -8.79
CA GLU A 87 -5.38 -17.90 -7.79
C GLU A 87 -5.91 -17.42 -6.42
N HIS A 88 -6.76 -18.23 -5.79
CA HIS A 88 -7.14 -18.01 -4.40
C HIS A 88 -5.92 -18.22 -3.51
N VAL A 89 -5.29 -17.12 -3.10
CA VAL A 89 -4.19 -17.16 -2.14
C VAL A 89 -4.77 -17.54 -0.77
N SER A 90 -4.51 -18.78 -0.36
CA SER A 90 -4.81 -19.26 0.99
C SER A 90 -3.93 -18.55 2.01
N SER A 91 -4.30 -18.60 3.29
CA SER A 91 -3.43 -18.08 4.35
C SER A 91 -2.08 -18.81 4.31
N SER A 92 -0.99 -18.06 4.37
CA SER A 92 0.37 -18.56 4.19
C SER A 92 1.33 -17.86 5.15
N ILE A 93 2.64 -18.04 4.95
CA ILE A 93 3.69 -17.38 5.73
C ILE A 93 4.60 -16.65 4.73
N ASP A 94 4.96 -15.40 5.02
CA ASP A 94 5.97 -14.68 4.26
C ASP A 94 7.34 -15.31 4.51
N GLU A 95 7.88 -16.06 3.55
CA GLU A 95 9.11 -16.85 3.71
C GLU A 95 10.30 -16.02 4.21
N LYS A 96 10.37 -14.74 3.80
CA LYS A 96 11.44 -13.83 4.17
C LYS A 96 11.41 -13.44 5.66
N THR A 97 10.21 -13.24 6.21
CA THR A 97 10.04 -12.62 7.55
C THR A 97 9.45 -13.56 8.59
N GLY A 98 8.87 -14.69 8.17
CA GLY A 98 8.13 -15.61 9.03
C GLY A 98 6.78 -15.07 9.50
N ILE A 99 6.34 -13.90 9.02
CA ILE A 99 5.07 -13.29 9.42
C ILE A 99 3.92 -14.02 8.72
N PRO A 100 2.82 -14.34 9.43
CA PRO A 100 1.66 -14.97 8.81
C PRO A 100 0.95 -14.01 7.86
N ILE A 101 0.65 -14.50 6.66
CA ILE A 101 -0.20 -13.83 5.67
C ILE A 101 -1.62 -14.36 5.82
N TRP A 102 -2.55 -13.47 6.12
CA TRP A 102 -3.97 -13.73 6.24
C TRP A 102 -4.66 -13.31 4.95
N SER A 103 -5.28 -14.26 4.27
CA SER A 103 -6.15 -13.92 3.15
C SER A 103 -7.38 -13.18 3.66
N LEU A 104 -7.70 -12.05 3.01
CA LEU A 104 -8.97 -11.35 3.26
C LEU A 104 -10.16 -12.08 2.59
N TYR A 105 -9.84 -12.96 1.64
CA TYR A 105 -10.80 -13.68 0.80
C TYR A 105 -10.89 -15.12 1.29
N GLY A 106 -12.10 -15.53 1.69
CA GLY A 106 -12.34 -16.87 2.27
C GLY A 106 -13.39 -16.89 3.38
N SER A 107 -13.82 -15.73 3.87
CA SER A 107 -15.03 -15.58 4.70
C SER A 107 -16.20 -15.05 3.87
N ASP A 108 -17.42 -15.52 4.14
CA ASP A 108 -18.64 -15.08 3.45
C ASP A 108 -18.86 -13.56 3.46
N SER A 109 -18.34 -12.85 4.46
CA SER A 109 -18.47 -11.40 4.63
C SER A 109 -17.36 -10.56 3.97
N GLY A 110 -16.27 -11.19 3.51
CA GLY A 110 -15.05 -10.49 3.07
C GLY A 110 -14.36 -9.63 4.14
N LYS A 111 -14.66 -9.88 5.43
CA LYS A 111 -14.02 -9.22 6.59
C LYS A 111 -13.12 -10.20 7.34
N PRO A 112 -12.06 -9.75 8.02
CA PRO A 112 -11.30 -10.61 8.92
C PRO A 112 -12.18 -11.21 10.02
N SER A 113 -11.90 -12.45 10.43
CA SER A 113 -12.63 -13.06 11.55
C SER A 113 -12.32 -12.34 12.87
N ALA A 114 -13.25 -12.42 13.82
CA ALA A 114 -13.07 -11.82 15.16
C ALA A 114 -11.77 -12.29 15.84
N ASP A 115 -11.34 -13.53 15.60
CA ASP A 115 -10.09 -14.05 16.15
C ASP A 115 -8.85 -13.43 15.50
N LYS A 116 -8.89 -13.08 14.21
CA LYS A 116 -7.84 -12.28 13.57
C LYS A 116 -7.82 -10.86 14.12
N MET A 117 -8.98 -10.25 14.33
CA MET A 117 -9.10 -8.92 14.92
C MET A 117 -8.52 -8.82 16.33
N LYS A 118 -8.48 -9.92 17.10
CA LYS A 118 -7.84 -9.97 18.43
C LYS A 118 -6.30 -9.99 18.37
N GLN A 119 -5.69 -10.34 17.23
CA GLN A 119 -4.24 -10.54 17.12
C GLN A 119 -3.45 -9.23 16.99
N PHE A 120 -4.10 -8.13 16.61
CA PHE A 120 -3.45 -6.84 16.41
C PHE A 120 -4.18 -5.69 17.13
N ASP A 121 -3.50 -4.56 17.29
CA ASP A 121 -3.98 -3.36 17.97
C ASP A 121 -4.24 -2.20 16.99
N VAL A 122 -3.47 -2.16 15.90
CA VAL A 122 -3.57 -1.15 14.83
C VAL A 122 -3.39 -1.82 13.47
N LEU A 123 -4.20 -1.40 12.49
CA LEU A 123 -4.07 -1.81 11.09
C LEU A 123 -3.41 -0.68 10.30
N VAL A 124 -2.38 -0.99 9.53
CA VAL A 124 -1.76 -0.10 8.55
C VAL A 124 -2.20 -0.54 7.16
N PHE A 125 -2.66 0.39 6.33
CA PHE A 125 -3.05 0.12 4.95
C PHE A 125 -2.12 0.86 4.01
N ASP A 126 -1.47 0.12 3.09
CA ASP A 126 -0.51 0.65 2.12
C ASP A 126 -0.60 -0.14 0.81
N LEU A 127 -1.36 0.38 -0.15
CA LEU A 127 -1.60 -0.23 -1.46
C LEU A 127 -1.72 0.86 -2.52
N GLN A 128 -1.07 0.66 -3.66
CA GLN A 128 -1.28 1.50 -4.84
C GLN A 128 -2.58 1.08 -5.55
N ASP A 129 -3.56 1.98 -5.59
CA ASP A 129 -4.80 1.83 -6.37
C ASP A 129 -4.65 2.54 -7.74
N VAL A 130 -5.66 2.43 -8.60
CA VAL A 130 -5.69 3.02 -9.94
C VAL A 130 -6.90 3.94 -10.19
N GLY A 131 -7.66 4.27 -9.14
CA GLY A 131 -8.73 5.28 -9.21
C GLY A 131 -10.02 4.81 -9.87
N LEU A 132 -10.20 3.49 -10.03
CA LEU A 132 -11.32 2.92 -10.78
C LEU A 132 -12.24 2.12 -9.87
N ARG A 133 -13.55 2.35 -10.00
CA ARG A 133 -14.58 1.69 -9.16
C ARG A 133 -14.61 0.17 -9.32
N PHE A 134 -14.15 -0.37 -10.45
CA PHE A 134 -14.07 -1.81 -10.70
C PHE A 134 -12.72 -2.42 -10.29
N TYR A 135 -11.78 -1.61 -9.80
CA TYR A 135 -10.56 -2.09 -9.16
C TYR A 135 -10.81 -2.20 -7.66
N THR A 136 -10.64 -3.38 -7.07
CA THR A 136 -11.36 -3.75 -5.84
C THR A 136 -10.63 -3.43 -4.53
N TYR A 137 -9.44 -2.81 -4.54
CA TYR A 137 -8.68 -2.54 -3.31
C TYR A 137 -9.40 -1.58 -2.36
N TYR A 138 -10.11 -0.56 -2.89
CA TYR A 138 -10.93 0.31 -2.03
C TYR A 138 -12.07 -0.45 -1.34
N ALA A 139 -12.62 -1.50 -1.97
CA ALA A 139 -13.66 -2.32 -1.37
C ALA A 139 -13.09 -3.17 -0.22
N SER A 140 -11.89 -3.73 -0.40
CA SER A 140 -11.12 -4.37 0.67
C SER A 140 -10.83 -3.39 1.82
N MET A 141 -10.42 -2.16 1.50
CA MET A 141 -10.19 -1.09 2.48
C MET A 141 -11.45 -0.78 3.28
N ALA A 142 -12.59 -0.58 2.61
CA ALA A 142 -13.87 -0.27 3.26
C ALA A 142 -14.30 -1.39 4.22
N ARG A 143 -14.16 -2.65 3.84
CA ARG A 143 -14.46 -3.80 4.71
C ARG A 143 -13.54 -3.86 5.93
N LEU A 144 -12.25 -3.55 5.76
CA LEU A 144 -11.29 -3.47 6.85
C LEU A 144 -11.56 -2.29 7.78
N MET A 145 -11.97 -1.13 7.26
CA MET A 145 -12.39 0.03 8.05
C MET A 145 -13.62 -0.32 8.91
N ASP A 146 -14.61 -0.99 8.32
CA ASP A 146 -15.81 -1.43 9.00
C ASP A 146 -15.50 -2.44 10.12
N ALA A 147 -14.68 -3.46 9.83
CA ALA A 147 -14.20 -4.41 10.84
C ALA A 147 -13.39 -3.71 11.95
N CYS A 148 -12.55 -2.73 11.61
CA CYS A 148 -11.82 -1.95 12.61
C CYS A 148 -12.77 -1.16 13.51
N ALA A 149 -13.81 -0.54 12.95
CA ALA A 149 -14.82 0.18 13.72
C ALA A 149 -15.59 -0.75 14.67
N GLU A 150 -16.04 -1.91 14.18
CA GLU A 150 -16.75 -2.94 14.99
C GLU A 150 -15.91 -3.44 16.17
N HIS A 151 -14.59 -3.51 16.01
CA HIS A 151 -13.67 -4.05 17.02
C HIS A 151 -12.87 -2.97 17.78
N GLY A 152 -13.19 -1.69 17.61
CA GLY A 152 -12.51 -0.57 18.27
C GLY A 152 -11.02 -0.45 17.92
N LYS A 153 -10.62 -0.88 16.72
CA LYS A 153 -9.24 -0.80 16.22
C LYS A 153 -9.01 0.52 15.49
N LYS A 154 -7.79 1.04 15.61
CA LYS A 154 -7.34 2.16 14.76
C LYS A 154 -6.84 1.62 13.43
N MET A 155 -7.14 2.35 12.36
CA MET A 155 -6.58 2.12 11.04
C MET A 155 -5.78 3.36 10.62
N ILE A 156 -4.58 3.15 10.09
CA ILE A 156 -3.70 4.19 9.54
C ILE A 156 -3.57 3.92 8.05
N VAL A 157 -4.01 4.86 7.22
CA VAL A 157 -3.85 4.79 5.76
C VAL A 157 -2.58 5.54 5.39
N LEU A 158 -1.63 4.84 4.78
CA LEU A 158 -0.42 5.43 4.20
C LEU A 158 -0.76 5.83 2.77
N ASP A 159 -1.21 7.06 2.61
CA ASP A 159 -1.80 7.54 1.37
C ASP A 159 -0.82 7.49 0.18
N ARG A 160 -1.37 7.23 -1.02
CA ARG A 160 -0.61 7.12 -2.27
C ARG A 160 -1.31 7.92 -3.37
N PRO A 161 -0.58 8.44 -4.38
CA PRO A 161 -1.20 9.17 -5.48
C PRO A 161 -2.26 8.34 -6.21
N ASN A 162 -3.35 9.00 -6.63
CA ASN A 162 -4.28 8.44 -7.60
C ASN A 162 -3.74 8.74 -9.01
N PRO A 163 -3.36 7.72 -9.81
CA PRO A 163 -2.68 7.90 -11.10
C PRO A 163 -3.57 8.45 -12.22
#